data_AF-A0A1S4ENX8-F1
#
_entry.id   AF-A0A1S4ENX8-F1
#
_cell.length_a   1.000
_cell.length_b   1.000
_cell.length_c   1.000
_cell.angle_alpha   90.00
_cell.angle_beta   90.00
_cell.angle_gamma   90.00
#
_symmetry.space_group_name_H-M   'P 1'
#
loop_
_entity.id
_entity.type
_entity.pdbx_description
1 polymer ?
#
loop_
_entity_poly.entity_id
_entity_poly.type
_entity_poly.pdbx_seq_one_letter_code
_entity_poly.pdbx_strand_id
1 'polypeptide(L)'
;MPPLKLFPKRGHLCFDASFETGNLGRVDFTSEFEYDLFIRPDTCNPRHRLWFNFVIDNTRLDQRVILNIVNMGKTKNLFRDGMTPLVRSTSRNKKW
;
A
#
# COMPACT_ATOMS: atom_id res chain seq x y z
N MET A 1 -16.06 -28.30 -3.87
CA MET A 1 -15.99 -27.18 -4.82
C MET A 1 -14.84 -26.28 -4.40
N PRO A 2 -13.86 -25.96 -5.26
CA PRO A 2 -12.87 -24.95 -4.94
C PRO A 2 -13.55 -23.57 -4.91
N PRO A 3 -13.13 -22.63 -4.06
CA PRO A 3 -13.74 -21.30 -4.03
C PRO A 3 -13.49 -20.60 -5.37
N LEU A 4 -14.56 -20.05 -5.95
CA LEU A 4 -14.47 -19.16 -7.10
C LEU A 4 -13.51 -18.02 -6.73
N LYS A 5 -12.35 -17.95 -7.41
CA LYS A 5 -11.51 -16.76 -7.39
C LYS A 5 -12.36 -15.63 -8.00
N LEU A 6 -13.03 -14.86 -7.14
CA LEU A 6 -13.69 -13.62 -7.55
C LEU A 6 -12.59 -12.72 -8.11
N PHE A 7 -12.52 -12.61 -9.43
CA PHE A 7 -11.65 -11.64 -10.05
C PHE A 7 -12.07 -10.26 -9.55
N PRO A 8 -11.14 -9.45 -9.02
CA PRO A 8 -11.47 -8.11 -8.56
C PRO A 8 -12.06 -7.33 -9.72
N LYS A 9 -13.21 -6.67 -9.48
CA LYS A 9 -13.82 -5.77 -10.47
C LYS A 9 -12.77 -4.75 -10.91
N ARG A 10 -12.77 -4.36 -12.18
CA ARG A 10 -11.81 -3.37 -12.70
C ARG A 10 -11.85 -2.08 -11.86
N GLY A 11 -10.70 -1.61 -11.40
CA GLY A 11 -10.59 -0.48 -10.46
C GLY A 11 -10.57 -0.88 -8.98
N HIS A 12 -10.88 -2.13 -8.63
CA HIS A 12 -10.52 -2.65 -7.30
C HIS A 12 -9.03 -2.93 -7.27
N LEU A 13 -8.28 -2.11 -6.56
CA LEU A 13 -6.82 -2.20 -6.51
C LEU A 13 -6.37 -3.57 -5.98
N CYS A 14 -5.36 -4.14 -6.64
CA CYS A 14 -4.68 -5.35 -6.20
C CYS A 14 -3.35 -4.97 -5.57
N PHE A 15 -3.09 -5.42 -4.34
CA PHE A 15 -1.86 -5.12 -3.61
C PHE A 15 -0.96 -6.34 -3.56
N ASP A 16 0.34 -6.15 -3.77
CA ASP A 16 1.36 -7.18 -3.55
C ASP A 16 2.57 -6.61 -2.80
N ALA A 17 3.14 -7.42 -1.91
CA ALA A 17 4.39 -7.13 -1.21
C ALA A 17 5.28 -8.39 -1.12
N SER A 18 5.03 -9.39 -1.95
CA SER A 18 5.69 -10.70 -1.95
C SER A 18 6.98 -10.69 -2.78
N PHE A 19 7.86 -9.73 -2.48
CA PHE A 19 9.12 -9.52 -3.18
C PHE A 19 10.19 -8.98 -2.23
N GLU A 20 11.44 -8.96 -2.68
CA GLU A 20 12.58 -8.45 -1.91
C GLU A 20 12.32 -7.01 -1.42
N THR A 21 12.51 -6.75 -0.13
CA THR A 21 12.16 -5.48 0.56
C THR A 21 10.66 -5.14 0.70
N GLY A 22 9.76 -5.97 0.15
CA GLY A 22 8.32 -5.75 0.24
C GLY A 22 7.83 -5.73 1.68
N ASN A 23 6.94 -4.80 2.03
CA ASN A 23 6.32 -4.74 3.35
C ASN A 23 4.89 -4.18 3.32
N LEU A 24 3.93 -5.08 3.42
CA LEU A 24 2.51 -4.84 3.64
C LEU A 24 1.92 -6.08 4.31
N GLY A 25 1.10 -5.91 5.35
CA GLY A 25 0.58 -7.02 6.14
C GLY A 25 -0.89 -7.32 5.87
N ARG A 26 -1.72 -6.28 5.84
CA ARG A 26 -3.15 -6.38 5.56
C ARG A 26 -3.62 -5.13 4.82
N VAL A 27 -4.62 -5.30 3.97
CA VAL A 27 -5.34 -4.20 3.32
C VAL A 27 -6.83 -4.41 3.58
N ASP A 28 -7.46 -3.41 4.17
CA ASP A 28 -8.91 -3.39 4.33
C ASP A 28 -9.51 -2.43 3.30
N PHE A 29 -10.56 -2.86 2.60
CA PHE A 29 -11.31 -2.04 1.66
C PHE A 29 -12.40 -1.29 2.44
N THR A 30 -12.20 0.02 2.63
CA THR A 30 -13.02 0.84 3.52
C THR A 30 -14.21 1.46 2.77
N SER A 31 -13.96 2.01 1.58
CA SER A 31 -14.98 2.58 0.71
C SER A 31 -14.56 2.45 -0.76
N GLU A 32 -15.40 2.88 -1.71
CA GLU A 32 -15.23 2.64 -3.16
C GLU A 32 -13.81 2.92 -3.69
N PHE A 33 -13.10 3.91 -3.12
CA PHE A 33 -11.74 4.27 -3.52
C PHE A 33 -10.78 4.49 -2.34
N GLU A 34 -11.08 3.91 -1.18
CA GLU A 34 -10.32 4.12 0.05
C GLU A 34 -9.90 2.79 0.68
N TYR A 35 -8.62 2.72 1.06
CA TYR A 35 -8.00 1.52 1.59
C TYR A 35 -7.22 1.85 2.87
N ASP A 36 -7.42 1.04 3.90
CA ASP A 36 -6.59 1.06 5.10
C ASP A 36 -5.48 0.01 4.99
N LEU A 37 -4.24 0.47 5.06
CA LEU A 37 -3.02 -0.31 4.87
C LEU A 37 -2.34 -0.53 6.21
N PHE A 38 -2.14 -1.80 6.56
CA PHE A 38 -1.49 -2.23 7.79
C PHE A 38 -0.10 -2.76 7.46
N ILE A 39 0.92 -2.08 7.95
CA ILE A 39 2.33 -2.43 7.76
C ILE A 39 2.73 -3.53 8.75
N ARG A 40 3.54 -4.51 8.29
CA ARG A 40 4.08 -5.54 9.18
C ARG A 40 5.14 -4.90 10.09
N PRO A 41 5.25 -5.37 11.35
CA PRO A 41 6.32 -4.90 12.21
C PRO A 41 7.70 -5.32 11.69
N ASP A 42 8.74 -4.62 12.15
CA ASP A 42 10.12 -5.03 11.96
C ASP A 42 10.38 -6.39 12.65
N THR A 43 11.16 -7.27 12.00
CA THR A 43 11.45 -8.64 12.47
C THR A 43 11.94 -8.69 13.91
N CYS A 44 12.78 -7.73 14.31
CA CYS A 44 13.38 -7.68 15.64
C CYS A 44 12.73 -6.64 16.56
N ASN A 45 11.67 -5.95 16.11
CA ASN A 45 11.00 -4.94 16.92
C ASN A 45 9.50 -4.83 16.58
N PRO A 46 8.61 -5.52 17.32
CA PRO A 46 7.18 -5.57 17.04
C PRO A 46 6.45 -4.22 17.21
N ARG A 47 7.11 -3.22 17.81
CA ARG A 47 6.57 -1.86 17.97
C ARG A 47 6.88 -0.98 16.76
N HIS A 48 7.95 -1.26 16.03
CA HIS A 48 8.39 -0.44 14.91
C HIS A 48 7.71 -0.85 13.60
N ARG A 49 7.10 0.14 12.94
CA ARG A 49 6.48 0.07 11.61
C ARG A 49 6.77 1.40 10.93
N LEU A 50 7.82 1.44 10.11
CA LEU A 50 8.30 2.67 9.47
C LEU A 50 8.51 2.49 7.96
N TRP A 51 8.96 1.30 7.55
CA TRP A 51 9.22 0.96 6.17
C TRP A 51 7.99 0.29 5.54
N PHE A 52 7.58 0.78 4.37
CA PHE A 52 6.59 0.13 3.52
C PHE A 52 7.09 0.12 2.08
N ASN A 53 6.84 -1.00 1.39
CA ASN A 53 7.11 -1.13 -0.04
C ASN A 53 6.14 -2.16 -0.60
N PHE A 54 5.31 -1.76 -1.54
CA PHE A 54 4.28 -2.61 -2.13
C PHE A 54 3.97 -2.13 -3.54
N VAL A 55 3.42 -3.03 -4.33
CA VAL A 55 2.97 -2.77 -5.70
C VAL A 55 1.45 -2.74 -5.71
N ILE A 56 0.89 -1.84 -6.51
CA ILE A 56 -0.53 -1.76 -6.81
C ILE A 56 -0.73 -2.06 -8.30
N ASP A 57 -1.69 -2.92 -8.60
CA ASP A 57 -2.16 -3.21 -9.96
C ASP A 57 -3.70 -3.12 -10.06
N ASN A 58 -4.26 -3.42 -11.23
CA ASN A 58 -5.69 -3.32 -11.57
C ASN A 58 -6.25 -1.89 -11.42
N THR A 59 -5.38 -0.90 -11.62
CA THR A 59 -5.75 0.52 -11.63
C THR A 59 -6.60 0.86 -12.87
N ARG A 60 -7.43 1.91 -12.76
CA ARG A 60 -8.15 2.52 -13.87
C ARG A 60 -7.62 3.93 -14.14
N LEU A 61 -7.67 4.35 -15.42
CA LEU A 61 -7.34 5.74 -15.81
C LEU A 61 -8.19 6.74 -15.02
N ASP A 62 -7.57 7.82 -14.57
CA ASP A 62 -8.18 8.92 -13.80
C ASP A 62 -8.85 8.50 -12.48
N GLN A 63 -8.49 7.32 -11.95
CA GLN A 63 -8.99 6.84 -10.67
C GLN A 63 -8.24 7.51 -9.51
N ARG A 64 -8.91 8.41 -8.79
CA ARG A 64 -8.41 8.95 -7.53
C ARG A 64 -8.68 7.97 -6.41
N VAL A 65 -7.65 7.65 -5.63
CA VAL A 65 -7.71 6.69 -4.52
C VAL A 65 -7.06 7.28 -3.28
N ILE A 66 -7.55 6.87 -2.10
CA ILE A 66 -6.99 7.22 -0.79
C ILE A 66 -6.37 5.95 -0.20
N LEU A 67 -5.11 6.05 0.21
CA LEU A 67 -4.37 4.98 0.88
C LEU A 67 -3.99 5.46 2.28
N ASN A 68 -4.65 4.94 3.30
CA ASN A 68 -4.41 5.30 4.69
C ASN A 68 -3.41 4.31 5.30
N ILE A 69 -2.21 4.76 5.66
CA ILE A 69 -1.28 3.93 6.42
C ILE A 69 -1.59 4.09 7.91
N VAL A 70 -2.37 3.15 8.47
CA VAL A 70 -3.07 3.36 9.75
C VAL A 70 -2.27 2.98 10.99
N ASN A 71 -1.21 2.19 10.86
CA ASN A 71 -0.51 1.58 12.00
C ASN A 71 0.99 1.96 12.11
N MET A 72 1.38 3.15 11.66
CA MET A 72 2.77 3.61 11.78
C MET A 72 3.22 3.67 13.24
N GLY A 73 4.40 3.12 13.54
CA GLY A 73 4.85 2.88 14.92
C GLY A 73 5.34 4.11 15.69
N LYS A 74 5.48 5.27 15.03
CA LYS A 74 5.93 6.53 15.66
C LYS A 74 5.07 7.71 15.21
N THR A 75 4.53 8.44 16.19
CA THR A 75 3.76 9.67 15.98
C THR A 75 4.63 10.86 15.53
N LYS A 76 5.94 10.84 15.83
CA LYS A 76 6.93 11.75 15.24
C LYS A 76 7.71 10.96 14.20
N ASN A 77 7.55 11.32 12.95
CA ASN A 77 8.20 10.69 11.80
C ASN A 77 8.43 11.75 10.71
N LEU A 78 9.28 11.42 9.73
CA LEU A 78 9.72 12.36 8.70
C LEU A 78 8.58 12.87 7.81
N PHE A 79 7.42 12.19 7.77
CA PHE A 79 6.25 12.70 7.04
C PHE A 79 5.70 13.99 7.67
N ARG A 80 5.92 14.21 8.97
CA ARG A 80 5.58 15.48 9.64
C ARG A 80 6.55 16.61 9.29
N ASP A 81 7.74 16.25 8.85
CA ASP A 81 8.81 17.17 8.46
C ASP A 81 8.90 17.31 6.92
N GLY A 82 7.81 17.00 6.21
CA GLY A 82 7.67 17.26 4.78
C GLY A 82 8.11 16.14 3.83
N MET A 83 8.54 14.98 4.33
CA MET A 83 8.74 13.83 3.44
C MET A 83 7.41 13.34 2.86
N THR A 84 7.46 12.88 1.62
CA THR A 84 6.33 12.24 0.93
C THR A 84 6.71 10.83 0.49
N PRO A 85 5.75 9.88 0.39
CA PRO A 85 6.01 8.56 -0.17
C PRO A 85 6.60 8.66 -1.58
N LEU A 86 7.57 7.81 -1.89
CA LEU A 86 8.09 7.65 -3.25
C LEU A 86 7.14 6.76 -4.06
N VAL A 87 6.71 7.23 -5.22
CA VAL A 87 5.81 6.48 -6.10
C VAL A 87 6.45 6.31 -7.47
N ARG A 88 6.55 5.06 -7.92
CA ARG A 88 6.92 4.72 -9.29
C ARG A 88 5.70 4.18 -10.01
N SER A 89 5.46 4.65 -11.23
CA SER A 89 4.43 4.13 -12.13
C SER A 89 5.05 3.81 -13.48
N THR A 90 4.57 2.74 -14.12
CA THR A 90 4.93 2.36 -15.49
C THR A 90 4.37 3.34 -16.53
N SER A 91 3.31 4.09 -16.20
CA SER A 91 2.68 5.07 -17.08
C SER A 91 3.26 6.48 -16.99
N ARG A 92 4.12 6.75 -16.00
CA ARG A 92 4.76 8.06 -15.80
C ARG A 92 6.15 8.05 -16.43
N ASN A 93 6.49 9.09 -17.19
CA ASN A 93 7.84 9.27 -17.74
C ASN A 93 8.89 9.17 -16.60
N LYS A 94 9.94 8.35 -16.79
CA LYS A 94 10.97 8.08 -15.77
C LYS A 94 11.67 9.39 -15.34
N LYS A 95 11.24 9.95 -14.21
CA LYS A 95 12.00 10.94 -13.44
C LYS A 95 11.97 10.48 -11.99
N TRP A 96 13.16 10.38 -11.41
CA TRP A 96 13.41 9.96 -10.05
C TRP A 96 13.06 11.07 -9.06
#